data_AF-A0A954JL05-F1
#
_entry.id   AF-A0A954JL05-F1
#
_cell.length_a   1.000
_cell.length_b   1.000
_cell.length_c   1.000
_cell.angle_alpha   90.00
_cell.angle_beta   90.00
_cell.angle_gamma   90.00
#
_symmetry.space_group_name_H-M   'P 1'
#
loop_
_entity.id
_entity.type
_entity.pdbx_description
1 polymer ?
#
loop_
_entity_poly.entity_id
_entity_poly.type
_entity_poly.pdbx_seq_one_letter_code
_entity_poly.pdbx_strand_id
1 'polypeptide(L)'
;AAKEAVMKTFGTGFTKGVGWKDIEVVSLKSGQPVIELSGGAARYAEKAGIDEVLITISHCRAYATATAVALQHRIRREGEPST
;
A
#
# COMPACT_ATOMS: atom_id res chain seq x y z
N ALA A 1 -8.44 1.11 -10.20
CA ALA A 1 -8.88 1.21 -8.80
C ALA A 1 -7.81 0.74 -7.82
N ALA A 2 -7.55 -0.56 -7.62
CA ALA A 2 -6.67 -1.06 -6.55
C ALA A 2 -5.24 -0.49 -6.56
N LYS A 3 -4.49 -0.65 -7.67
CA LYS A 3 -3.12 -0.11 -7.77
C LYS A 3 -3.04 1.41 -7.58
N GLU A 4 -4.08 2.11 -8.03
CA GLU A 4 -4.19 3.56 -7.86
C GLU A 4 -4.46 3.94 -6.41
N ALA A 5 -5.32 3.20 -5.72
CA ALA A 5 -5.57 3.38 -4.29
C ALA A 5 -4.29 3.20 -3.48
N VAL A 6 -3.50 2.16 -3.78
CA VAL A 6 -2.19 1.91 -3.13
C VAL A 6 -1.22 3.07 -3.34
N MET A 7 -1.04 3.58 -4.56
CA MET A 7 -0.13 4.72 -4.71
C MET A 7 -0.63 5.99 -4.04
N LYS A 8 -1.94 6.17 -3.93
CA LYS A 8 -2.49 7.33 -3.24
C LYS A 8 -2.11 7.30 -1.76
N THR A 9 -1.94 6.13 -1.15
CA THR A 9 -1.39 6.04 0.22
C THR A 9 0.07 6.45 0.31
N PHE A 10 0.83 6.39 -0.80
CA PHE A 10 2.21 6.86 -0.84
C PHE A 10 2.32 8.39 -0.96
N GLY A 11 1.24 9.09 -1.32
CA GLY A 11 1.28 10.55 -1.50
C GLY A 11 2.13 11.03 -2.69
N THR A 12 2.58 10.12 -3.56
CA THR A 12 3.49 10.44 -4.69
C THR A 12 2.82 10.41 -6.07
N GLY A 13 1.63 9.82 -6.20
CA GLY A 13 1.07 9.45 -7.52
C GLY A 13 2.02 8.53 -8.33
N PHE A 14 1.78 8.37 -9.64
CA PHE A 14 2.67 7.64 -10.58
C PHE A 14 3.95 8.44 -10.92
N THR A 15 4.56 9.11 -9.95
CA THR A 15 5.76 9.93 -10.16
C THR A 15 6.88 9.49 -9.23
N LYS A 16 8.08 10.08 -9.36
CA LYS A 16 9.23 9.81 -8.48
C LYS A 16 9.74 8.35 -8.52
N GLY A 17 9.62 7.69 -9.67
CA GLY A 17 10.19 6.37 -9.90
C GLY A 17 9.36 5.20 -9.35
N VAL A 18 8.12 5.44 -8.92
CA VAL A 18 7.15 4.38 -8.57
C VAL A 18 6.29 4.07 -9.79
N GLY A 19 6.49 2.90 -10.39
CA GLY A 19 5.71 2.44 -11.53
C GLY A 19 4.45 1.67 -11.12
N TRP A 20 3.41 1.68 -11.95
CA TRP A 20 2.21 0.85 -11.71
C TRP A 20 2.48 -0.67 -11.76
N LYS A 21 3.58 -1.07 -12.40
CA LYS A 21 4.06 -2.45 -12.43
C LYS A 21 4.75 -2.87 -11.14
N ASP A 22 5.20 -1.90 -10.35
CA ASP A 22 5.84 -2.13 -9.05
C ASP A 22 4.83 -2.46 -7.94
N ILE A 23 3.53 -2.44 -8.25
CA ILE A 23 2.43 -2.72 -7.33
C ILE A 23 1.63 -3.89 -7.89
N GLU A 24 1.62 -5.01 -7.20
CA GLU A 24 0.86 -6.19 -7.56
C GLU A 24 -0.27 -6.43 -6.56
N VAL A 25 -1.43 -6.83 -7.09
CA VAL A 25 -2.58 -7.27 -6.29
C VAL A 25 -2.63 -8.78 -6.44
N VAL A 26 -2.28 -9.49 -5.37
CA VAL A 26 -2.22 -10.94 -5.33
C VAL A 26 -3.45 -11.47 -4.61
N SER A 27 -4.09 -12.50 -5.14
CA SER A 27 -5.19 -13.19 -4.47
C SER A 27 -4.65 -14.40 -3.73
N LEU A 28 -4.79 -14.42 -2.41
CA LEU A 28 -4.48 -15.59 -1.60
C LEU A 28 -5.48 -16.72 -1.91
N LYS A 29 -5.14 -17.96 -1.52
CA LYS A 29 -6.05 -19.12 -1.65
C LYS A 29 -7.39 -18.93 -0.93
N SER A 30 -7.44 -18.08 0.09
CA SER A 30 -8.66 -17.69 0.80
C SER A 30 -9.56 -16.73 0.01
N GLY A 31 -9.09 -16.21 -1.12
CA GLY A 31 -9.72 -15.15 -1.89
C GLY A 31 -9.39 -13.73 -1.41
N GLN A 32 -8.67 -13.60 -0.28
CA GLN A 32 -8.25 -12.28 0.23
C GLN A 32 -7.24 -11.62 -0.73
N PRO A 33 -7.49 -10.37 -1.17
CA PRO A 33 -6.50 -9.61 -1.92
C PRO A 33 -5.41 -9.05 -0.99
N VAL A 34 -4.16 -9.20 -1.38
CA VAL A 34 -2.98 -8.63 -0.71
C VAL A 34 -2.14 -7.82 -1.69
N ILE A 35 -1.33 -6.91 -1.18
CA ILE A 35 -0.46 -6.05 -1.99
C ILE A 35 0.98 -6.52 -1.87
N GLU A 36 1.61 -6.76 -3.01
CA GLU A 36 3.05 -6.97 -3.10
C GLU A 36 3.70 -5.77 -3.79
N LEU A 37 4.75 -5.24 -3.18
CA LEU A 37 5.50 -4.10 -3.69
C LEU A 37 6.86 -4.56 -4.17
N SER A 38 7.27 -4.07 -5.34
CA SER A 38 8.59 -4.32 -5.91
C SER A 38 9.21 -3.01 -6.42
N GLY A 39 10.41 -3.08 -7.02
CA GLY A 39 10.99 -1.94 -7.73
C GLY A 39 11.02 -0.63 -6.96
N GLY A 40 10.50 0.43 -7.56
CA GLY A 40 10.45 1.76 -6.93
C GLY A 40 9.42 1.88 -5.82
N ALA A 41 8.31 1.14 -5.90
CA ALA A 41 7.27 1.14 -4.87
C ALA A 41 7.81 0.60 -3.53
N ALA A 42 8.53 -0.53 -3.57
CA ALA A 42 9.14 -1.12 -2.38
C ALA A 42 10.15 -0.17 -1.71
N ARG A 43 11.06 0.42 -2.51
CA ARG A 43 12.03 1.40 -2.01
C ARG A 43 11.37 2.64 -1.42
N TYR A 44 10.23 3.06 -1.96
CA TYR A 44 9.48 4.19 -1.42
C TYR A 44 8.81 3.82 -0.10
N ALA A 45 8.11 2.69 -0.05
CA ALA A 45 7.44 2.20 1.16
C ALA A 45 8.42 2.09 2.33
N GLU A 46 9.61 1.53 2.09
CA GLU A 46 10.70 1.44 3.06
C GLU A 46 11.12 2.83 3.58
N LYS A 47 11.39 3.79 2.69
CA LYS A 47 11.76 5.16 3.06
C LYS A 47 10.66 5.91 3.81
N ALA A 48 9.40 5.61 3.49
CA ALA A 48 8.24 6.21 4.13
C ALA A 48 7.85 5.53 5.45
N GLY A 49 8.51 4.42 5.82
CA GLY A 49 8.16 3.65 7.01
C GLY A 49 6.79 2.96 6.89
N ILE A 50 6.41 2.56 5.68
CA ILE A 50 5.20 1.79 5.42
C ILE A 50 5.57 0.31 5.44
N ASP A 51 5.04 -0.41 6.42
CA ASP A 51 5.32 -1.84 6.62
C ASP A 51 4.35 -2.73 5.85
N GLU A 52 3.10 -2.30 5.72
CA GLU A 52 2.03 -3.07 5.08
C GLU A 52 1.03 -2.14 4.37
N VAL A 53 0.39 -2.63 3.31
CA VAL A 53 -0.76 -1.97 2.70
C VAL A 53 -1.96 -2.91 2.68
N LEU A 54 -2.97 -2.60 3.48
CA LEU A 54 -4.26 -3.29 3.45
C LEU A 54 -5.09 -2.79 2.27
N ILE A 55 -5.84 -3.69 1.62
CA ILE A 55 -6.67 -3.36 0.47
C ILE A 55 -8.05 -4.01 0.57
N THR A 56 -9.08 -3.26 0.20
CA THR A 56 -10.42 -3.79 -0.11
C THR A 56 -10.80 -3.38 -1.52
N ILE A 57 -11.49 -4.25 -2.25
CA ILE A 57 -11.87 -4.04 -3.65
C ILE A 57 -13.34 -4.43 -3.81
N SER A 58 -14.12 -3.59 -4.46
CA SER A 58 -15.49 -3.90 -4.87
C SER A 58 -15.71 -3.43 -6.31
N HIS A 59 -16.48 -4.17 -7.10
CA HIS A 59 -16.74 -3.81 -8.48
C HIS A 59 -18.15 -4.24 -8.91
N CYS A 60 -18.68 -3.53 -9.90
CA CYS A 60 -19.89 -3.84 -10.61
C CYS A 60 -19.68 -3.60 -12.11
N ARG A 61 -20.73 -3.74 -12.92
CA ARG A 61 -20.65 -3.51 -14.38
C ARG A 61 -20.19 -2.10 -14.74
N ALA A 62 -20.56 -1.10 -13.94
CA ALA A 62 -20.35 0.31 -14.28
C ALA A 62 -19.03 0.89 -13.71
N TYR A 63 -18.53 0.35 -12.60
CA TYR A 63 -17.34 0.89 -11.93
C TYR A 63 -16.67 -0.12 -11.01
N ALA A 64 -15.45 0.21 -10.61
CA ALA A 64 -14.72 -0.46 -9.55
C ALA A 64 -14.22 0.56 -8.53
N THR A 65 -14.33 0.22 -7.26
CA THR A 65 -13.79 0.99 -6.13
C THR A 65 -12.75 0.16 -5.39
N ALA A 66 -11.79 0.85 -4.77
CA ALA A 66 -10.82 0.23 -3.89
C ALA A 66 -10.41 1.21 -2.80
N THR A 67 -10.23 0.69 -1.59
CA THR A 67 -9.72 1.44 -0.44
C THR A 67 -8.44 0.80 0.03
N ALA A 68 -7.37 1.59 0.11
CA ALA A 68 -6.07 1.17 0.57
C ALA A 68 -5.70 1.90 1.87
N VAL A 69 -5.05 1.20 2.80
CA VAL A 69 -4.54 1.77 4.06
C VAL A 69 -3.09 1.34 4.21
N ALA A 70 -2.17 2.31 4.23
CA ALA A 70 -0.77 2.08 4.55
C ALA A 70 -0.60 2.05 6.07
N LEU A 71 -0.03 0.97 6.59
CA LEU A 71 0.23 0.75 8.00
C LEU A 71 1.71 0.93 8.30
N GLN A 72 1.97 1.52 9.46
CA GLN A 72 3.27 1.52 10.11
C GLN A 72 3.13 0.81 11.45
N HIS A 73 3.86 -0.28 11.64
CA HIS A 73 3.99 -0.98 12.89
C HIS A 73 4.91 -0.18 13.80
N ARG A 74 4.34 0.79 14.53
CA ARG A 74 5.08 1.42 15.61
C ARG A 74 5.24 0.42 16.76
N ILE A 75 6.45 -0.09 16.93
CA ILE A 75 6.84 -0.61 18.23
C ILE A 75 6.90 0.60 19.16
N ARG A 76 5.96 0.69 20.10
CA ARG A 76 6.08 1.63 21.22
C ARG A 76 7.34 1.22 21.98
N ARG A 77 8.41 2.00 21.91
CA ARG A 77 9.54 1.80 22.83
C ARG A 77 9.04 2.21 24.21
N GLU A 78 9.01 1.27 25.16
CA GLU A 78 9.00 1.67 26.56
C GLU A 78 10.26 2.50 26.82
N GLY A 79 10.09 3.78 27.19
CA GLY A 79 11.18 4.63 27.67
C GLY A 79 11.59 5.86 26.85
N GLU A 80 10.79 6.36 25.90
CA GLU A 80 11.14 7.64 25.23
C GLU A 80 10.70 8.86 26.08
N PRO A 81 11.62 9.77 26.46
CA PRO A 81 11.31 10.87 27.37
C PRO A 81 10.52 11.97 26.68
N SER A 82 9.65 12.63 27.44
CA SER A 82 8.93 13.83 27.04
C SER A 82 9.91 14.96 26.74
N THR A 83 10.03 15.34 25.48
CA THR A 83 10.52 16.66 25.06
C THR A 83 9.35 17.48 24.54
#